data_AF-A0A432GVR2-F1
#
_entry.id   AF-A0A432GVR2-F1
#
_cell.length_a   1.000
_cell.length_b   1.000
_cell.length_c   1.000
_cell.angle_alpha   90.00
_cell.angle_beta   90.00
_cell.angle_gamma   90.00
#
_symmetry.space_group_name_H-M   'P 1'
#
loop_
_entity.id
_entity.type
_entity.pdbx_description
1 polymer ?
#
loop_
_entity_poly.entity_id
_entity_poly.type
_entity_poly.pdbx_seq_one_letter_code
_entity_poly.pdbx_strand_id
1 'polypeptide(L)'
;MRNGRIVLGHGAFLPEHIFLNGNVIRFISPQEIHKKLVVLDVANDVSSLTVELSRLGKTELLDSFVKQYLEISKDKDLLKMLPVYQTYCALKQGVKTCELKVAQKDESLGTLAMDYFNLAVRFSREIPRN
;
A
#
# COMPACT_ATOMS: atom_id res chain seq x y z
N MET A 1 -21.22 -11.64 1.77
CA MET A 1 -20.13 -10.74 2.24
C MET A 1 -20.22 -10.69 3.76
N ARG A 2 -19.45 -11.52 4.48
CA ARG A 2 -19.51 -11.60 5.96
C ARG A 2 -18.43 -10.67 6.54
N ASN A 3 -18.84 -9.71 7.37
CA ASN A 3 -18.01 -8.87 8.27
C ASN A 3 -17.07 -7.81 7.64
N GLY A 4 -17.36 -7.26 6.46
CA GLY A 4 -16.76 -5.98 6.02
C GLY A 4 -15.26 -5.96 5.69
N ARG A 5 -14.59 -7.12 5.62
CA ARG A 5 -13.15 -7.19 5.31
C ARG A 5 -12.86 -7.16 3.81
N ILE A 6 -13.71 -7.78 3.00
CA ILE A 6 -13.66 -7.68 1.53
C ILE A 6 -14.67 -6.63 1.07
N VAL A 7 -14.19 -5.57 0.45
CA VAL A 7 -14.96 -4.38 0.06
C VAL A 7 -14.66 -3.96 -1.38
N LEU A 8 -15.44 -3.01 -1.90
CA LEU A 8 -15.05 -2.24 -3.08
C LEU A 8 -14.04 -1.17 -2.65
N GLY A 9 -12.75 -1.49 -2.76
CA GLY A 9 -11.63 -0.62 -2.46
C GLY A 9 -11.11 0.15 -3.67
N HIS A 10 -9.99 0.84 -3.48
CA HIS A 10 -9.27 1.58 -4.52
C HIS A 10 -8.48 0.63 -5.43
N GLY A 11 -7.83 -0.41 -4.89
CA GLY A 11 -7.08 -1.43 -5.65
C GLY A 11 -5.70 -0.99 -6.13
N ALA A 12 -5.31 0.24 -5.81
CA ALA A 12 -4.00 0.83 -6.13
C ALA A 12 -3.81 2.11 -5.32
N PHE A 13 -4.02 2.06 -4.00
CA PHE A 13 -4.03 3.26 -3.16
C PHE A 13 -2.62 3.81 -2.92
N LEU A 14 -2.11 4.57 -3.90
CA LEU A 14 -0.77 5.14 -3.94
C LEU A 14 -0.85 6.68 -3.87
N PRO A 15 0.20 7.37 -3.37
CA PRO A 15 0.21 8.83 -3.29
C PRO A 15 -0.12 9.55 -4.61
N GLU A 16 0.36 9.03 -5.74
CA GLU A 16 0.10 9.59 -7.08
C GLU A 16 -1.38 9.57 -7.52
N HIS A 17 -2.22 8.84 -6.80
CA HIS A 17 -3.67 8.76 -7.02
C HIS A 17 -4.49 9.63 -6.05
N ILE A 18 -3.81 10.39 -5.18
CA ILE A 18 -4.41 11.31 -4.21
C ILE A 18 -4.24 12.74 -4.72
N PHE A 19 -5.34 13.37 -5.11
CA PHE A 19 -5.34 14.71 -5.69
C PHE A 19 -5.93 15.72 -4.70
N LEU A 20 -5.19 16.80 -4.46
CA LEU A 20 -5.64 17.90 -3.62
C LEU A 20 -5.94 19.12 -4.48
N ASN A 21 -7.12 19.70 -4.33
CA ASN A 21 -7.52 20.96 -4.94
C ASN A 21 -8.20 21.83 -3.88
N GLY A 22 -7.44 22.76 -3.29
CA GLY A 22 -7.88 23.51 -2.12
C GLY A 22 -8.26 22.57 -0.97
N ASN A 23 -9.51 22.63 -0.51
CA ASN A 23 -10.04 21.79 0.55
C ASN A 23 -10.67 20.47 0.05
N VAL A 24 -10.61 20.20 -1.26
CA VAL A 24 -11.17 18.99 -1.86
C VAL A 24 -10.05 17.97 -2.05
N ILE A 25 -10.24 16.79 -1.45
CA ILE A 25 -9.37 15.62 -1.66
C ILE A 25 -10.12 14.63 -2.54
N ARG A 26 -9.48 14.16 -3.62
CA ARG A 26 -10.02 13.14 -4.52
C ARG A 26 -9.07 11.95 -4.61
N PHE A 27 -9.63 10.76 -4.60
CA PHE A 27 -8.90 9.51 -4.76
C PHE A 27 -9.34 8.87 -6.07
N ILE A 28 -8.48 8.87 -7.09
CA ILE A 28 -8.83 8.44 -8.44
C ILE A 28 -8.13 7.12 -8.73
N SER A 29 -8.91 6.03 -8.82
CA SER A 29 -8.34 4.71 -9.06
C SER A 29 -8.18 4.41 -10.55
N PRO A 30 -6.97 4.03 -11.01
CA PRO A 30 -6.83 3.47 -12.35
C PRO A 30 -7.51 2.09 -12.50
N GLN A 31 -7.86 1.44 -11.38
CA GLN A 31 -8.46 0.10 -11.37
C GLN A 31 -9.99 0.10 -11.36
N GLU A 32 -10.65 1.26 -11.26
CA GLU A 32 -12.11 1.38 -11.18
C GLU A 32 -12.82 0.71 -12.37
N ILE A 33 -12.19 0.74 -13.55
CA ILE A 33 -12.70 0.14 -14.78
C ILE A 33 -12.73 -1.40 -14.69
N HIS A 34 -11.84 -1.98 -13.87
CA HIS A 34 -11.69 -3.42 -13.71
C HIS A 34 -12.32 -3.88 -12.40
N LYS A 35 -13.64 -4.10 -12.39
CA LYS A 35 -14.43 -4.50 -11.19
C LYS A 35 -13.81 -5.62 -10.34
N LYS A 36 -13.08 -6.57 -10.95
CA LYS A 36 -12.41 -7.66 -10.23
C LYS A 36 -11.22 -7.22 -9.39
N LEU A 37 -10.58 -6.10 -9.77
CA LEU A 37 -9.38 -5.56 -9.10
C LEU A 37 -9.72 -4.62 -7.94
N VAL A 38 -10.98 -4.19 -7.84
CA VAL A 38 -11.47 -3.33 -6.75
C VAL A 38 -12.21 -4.10 -5.67
N VAL A 39 -12.54 -5.39 -5.85
CA VAL A 39 -13.07 -6.25 -4.77
C VAL A 39 -11.89 -6.88 -4.03
N LEU A 40 -11.54 -6.34 -2.86
CA LEU A 40 -10.30 -6.67 -2.15
C LEU A 40 -10.44 -6.60 -0.64
N ASP A 41 -9.48 -7.18 0.07
CA ASP A 41 -9.28 -6.96 1.49
C ASP A 41 -8.73 -5.55 1.72
N VAL A 42 -9.38 -4.75 2.57
CA VAL A 42 -9.02 -3.35 2.80
C VAL A 42 -7.57 -3.16 3.28
N ALA A 43 -6.98 -4.18 3.91
CA ALA A 43 -5.58 -4.19 4.28
C ALA A 43 -4.65 -3.98 3.07
N ASN A 44 -5.07 -4.35 1.85
CA ASN A 44 -4.31 -4.13 0.62
C ASN A 44 -4.17 -2.65 0.23
N ASP A 45 -5.23 -1.85 0.41
CA ASP A 45 -5.16 -0.41 0.13
C ASP A 45 -4.36 0.32 1.21
N VAL A 46 -4.61 -0.01 2.49
CA VAL A 46 -3.85 0.54 3.62
C VAL A 46 -2.36 0.20 3.48
N SER A 47 -2.02 -1.04 3.11
CA SER A 47 -0.63 -1.45 2.92
C SER A 47 0.02 -0.74 1.74
N SER A 48 -0.70 -0.57 0.62
CA SER A 48 -0.16 0.11 -0.56
C SER A 48 0.29 1.53 -0.24
N LEU A 49 -0.52 2.31 0.49
CA LEU A 49 -0.16 3.67 0.87
C LEU A 49 0.96 3.69 1.93
N THR A 50 0.88 2.84 2.96
CA THR A 50 1.86 2.85 4.06
C THR A 50 3.25 2.36 3.62
N VAL A 51 3.34 1.46 2.64
CA VAL A 51 4.62 1.07 2.00
C VAL A 51 5.26 2.27 1.30
N GLU A 52 4.50 3.04 0.52
CA GLU A 52 5.03 4.24 -0.14
C GLU A 52 5.46 5.30 0.87
N LEU A 53 4.65 5.55 1.91
CA LEU A 53 5.03 6.49 2.97
C LEU A 53 6.31 6.05 3.71
N SER A 54 6.48 4.74 3.95
CA SER A 54 7.71 4.19 4.52
C SER A 54 8.91 4.40 3.61
N ARG A 55 8.76 4.13 2.30
CA ARG A 55 9.82 4.32 1.30
C ARG A 55 10.22 5.79 1.18
N LEU A 56 9.26 6.70 1.25
CA LEU A 56 9.48 8.15 1.21
C LEU A 56 9.99 8.73 2.53
N GLY A 57 10.20 7.91 3.57
CA GLY A 57 10.64 8.36 4.89
C GLY A 57 9.61 9.23 5.62
N LYS A 58 8.32 9.12 5.28
CA LYS A 58 7.21 9.93 5.83
C LYS A 58 6.55 9.22 7.01
N THR A 59 7.35 8.85 8.02
CA THR A 59 6.90 8.10 9.20
C THR A 59 5.76 8.79 9.94
N GLU A 60 5.82 10.11 10.14
CA GLU A 60 4.76 10.85 10.83
C GLU A 60 3.41 10.80 10.09
N LEU A 61 3.43 10.86 8.75
CA LEU A 61 2.22 10.73 7.93
C LEU A 61 1.69 9.30 7.96
N LEU A 62 2.57 8.30 7.95
CA LEU A 62 2.20 6.90 8.08
C LEU A 62 1.49 6.65 9.41
N ASP A 63 2.11 7.07 10.51
CA ASP A 63 1.57 6.86 11.86
C ASP A 63 0.23 7.57 12.03
N SER A 64 0.14 8.82 11.55
CA SER A 64 -1.10 9.59 11.56
C SER A 64 -2.20 8.93 10.74
N PHE A 65 -1.89 8.47 9.53
CA PHE A 65 -2.84 7.76 8.66
C PHE A 65 -3.36 6.48 9.31
N VAL A 66 -2.47 5.60 9.76
CA VAL A 66 -2.86 4.32 10.37
C VAL A 66 -3.68 4.55 11.64
N LYS A 67 -3.27 5.48 12.49
CA LYS A 67 -4.00 5.82 13.72
C LYS A 67 -5.42 6.31 13.41
N GLN A 68 -5.57 7.28 12.52
CA GLN A 68 -6.88 7.82 12.15
C GLN A 68 -7.75 6.76 11.46
N TYR A 69 -7.16 5.94 10.60
CA TYR A 69 -7.86 4.86 9.92
C TYR A 69 -8.44 3.85 10.92
N LEU A 70 -7.65 3.41 11.90
CA LEU A 70 -8.09 2.49 12.95
C LEU A 70 -9.17 3.11 13.85
N GLU A 71 -9.03 4.40 14.16
CA GLU A 71 -10.00 5.14 14.97
C GLU A 71 -11.37 5.23 14.27
N ILE A 72 -11.40 5.47 12.96
CA ILE A 72 -12.65 5.59 12.19
C ILE A 72 -13.24 4.22 11.87
N SER A 73 -12.43 3.29 11.34
CA SER A 73 -12.89 1.96 10.90
C SER A 73 -13.22 1.02 12.05
N LYS A 74 -12.64 1.26 13.24
CA LYS A 74 -12.68 0.35 14.40
C LYS A 74 -12.11 -1.05 14.12
N ASP A 75 -11.39 -1.24 13.01
CA ASP A 75 -10.82 -2.53 12.63
C ASP A 75 -9.48 -2.78 13.34
N LYS A 76 -9.54 -3.32 14.56
CA LYS A 76 -8.34 -3.67 15.31
C LYS A 76 -7.59 -4.88 14.75
N ASP A 77 -8.25 -5.73 13.97
CA ASP A 77 -7.61 -6.92 13.37
C ASP A 77 -6.69 -6.52 12.21
N LEU A 78 -6.90 -5.35 11.60
CA LEU A 78 -6.01 -4.78 10.58
C LEU A 78 -4.55 -4.81 11.00
N LEU A 79 -4.23 -4.48 12.26
CA LEU A 79 -2.85 -4.47 12.76
C LEU A 79 -2.17 -5.84 12.69
N LYS A 80 -2.94 -6.94 12.76
CA LYS A 80 -2.40 -8.30 12.63
C LYS A 80 -2.10 -8.65 11.16
N MET A 81 -2.91 -8.12 10.24
CA MET A 81 -2.80 -8.39 8.81
C MET A 81 -1.85 -7.43 8.09
N LEU A 82 -1.68 -6.21 8.60
CA LEU A 82 -0.99 -5.13 7.92
C LEU A 82 0.46 -5.50 7.54
N PRO A 83 1.30 -6.10 8.41
CA PRO A 83 2.65 -6.50 8.04
C PRO A 83 2.68 -7.50 6.87
N VAL A 84 1.72 -8.43 6.81
CA VAL A 84 1.61 -9.42 5.72
C VAL A 84 1.33 -8.73 4.39
N TYR A 85 0.34 -7.83 4.36
CA TYR A 85 -0.02 -7.09 3.16
C TYR A 85 1.05 -6.06 2.77
N GLN A 86 1.75 -5.46 3.73
CA GLN A 86 2.89 -4.57 3.46
C GLN A 86 4.06 -5.33 2.85
N THR A 87 4.40 -6.52 3.36
CA THR A 87 5.40 -7.39 2.74
C THR A 87 5.01 -7.72 1.30
N TYR A 88 3.77 -8.14 1.07
CA TYR A 88 3.29 -8.45 -0.28
C TYR A 88 3.34 -7.24 -1.22
N CYS A 89 2.82 -6.08 -0.79
CA CYS A 89 2.82 -4.86 -1.60
C CYS A 89 4.25 -4.40 -1.92
N ALA A 90 5.16 -4.43 -0.95
CA ALA A 90 6.55 -4.09 -1.16
C ALA A 90 7.22 -5.05 -2.16
N LEU A 91 7.01 -6.37 -2.05
CA LEU A 91 7.50 -7.33 -3.05
C LEU A 91 6.94 -7.04 -4.45
N LYS A 92 5.63 -6.82 -4.56
CA LYS A 92 4.96 -6.51 -5.83
C LYS A 92 5.54 -5.25 -6.47
N GLN A 93 5.77 -4.19 -5.69
CA GLN A 93 6.37 -2.95 -6.17
C GLN A 93 7.83 -3.13 -6.57
N GLY A 94 8.62 -3.89 -5.81
CA GLY A 94 10.00 -4.23 -6.17
C GLY A 94 10.08 -4.96 -7.51
N VAL A 95 9.25 -5.99 -7.71
CA VAL A 95 9.18 -6.73 -8.99
C VAL A 95 8.74 -5.83 -10.14
N LYS A 96 7.65 -5.06 -9.96
CA LYS A 96 7.18 -4.10 -10.97
C LYS A 96 8.27 -3.09 -11.34
N THR A 97 9.03 -2.63 -10.36
CA THR A 97 10.14 -1.68 -10.58
C THR A 97 11.27 -2.34 -11.38
N CYS A 98 11.59 -3.62 -11.14
CA CYS A 98 12.52 -4.38 -11.97
C CYS A 98 12.03 -4.54 -13.41
N GLU A 99 10.75 -4.82 -13.62
CA GLU A 99 10.15 -4.89 -14.97
C GLU A 99 10.29 -3.54 -15.70
N LEU A 100 10.00 -2.43 -15.01
CA LEU A 100 10.17 -1.08 -15.53
C LEU A 100 11.64 -0.75 -15.84
N LYS A 101 12.57 -1.16 -14.98
CA LYS A 101 14.02 -1.03 -15.21
C LYS A 101 14.40 -1.63 -16.56
N VAL A 102 13.98 -2.86 -16.84
CA VAL A 102 14.31 -3.55 -18.10
C VAL A 102 13.64 -2.86 -19.28
N ALA A 103 12.36 -2.51 -19.16
CA ALA A 103 11.60 -1.87 -20.23
C ALA A 103 12.15 -0.50 -20.62
N GLN A 104 12.61 0.30 -19.64
CA GLN A 104 13.08 1.67 -19.84
C GLN A 104 14.61 1.78 -19.97
N LYS A 105 15.35 0.70 -19.64
CA LYS A 105 16.82 0.68 -19.54
C LYS A 105 17.35 1.75 -18.57
N ASP A 106 16.63 1.96 -17.47
CA ASP A 106 16.98 2.93 -16.43
C ASP A 106 17.54 2.21 -15.19
N GLU A 107 18.86 2.29 -15.03
CA GLU A 107 19.56 1.65 -13.91
C GLU A 107 19.18 2.21 -12.53
N SER A 108 18.69 3.46 -12.45
CA SER A 108 18.29 4.08 -11.18
C SER A 108 17.12 3.35 -10.51
N LEU A 109 16.27 2.71 -11.32
CA LEU A 109 15.16 1.87 -10.86
C LEU A 109 15.66 0.62 -10.11
N GLY A 110 16.91 0.21 -10.30
CA GLY A 110 17.51 -0.89 -9.52
C GLY A 110 17.63 -0.55 -8.04
N THR A 111 18.06 0.66 -7.72
CA THR A 111 18.13 1.16 -6.33
C THR A 111 16.74 1.25 -5.73
N LEU A 112 15.78 1.79 -6.49
CA LEU A 112 14.39 1.88 -6.05
C LEU A 112 13.76 0.50 -5.79
N ALA A 113 14.03 -0.50 -6.64
CA ALA A 113 13.55 -1.86 -6.43
C ALA A 113 14.13 -2.46 -5.13
N MET A 114 15.43 -2.19 -4.85
CA MET A 114 16.07 -2.64 -3.63
C MET A 114 15.45 -2.01 -2.38
N ASP A 115 15.06 -0.74 -2.43
CA ASP A 115 14.34 -0.09 -1.31
C ASP A 115 13.04 -0.83 -0.98
N TYR A 116 12.26 -1.20 -2.00
CA TYR A 116 11.06 -2.00 -1.81
C TYR A 116 11.36 -3.39 -1.23
N PHE A 117 12.39 -4.09 -1.73
CA PHE A 117 12.74 -5.40 -1.18
C PHE A 117 13.21 -5.33 0.28
N ASN A 118 13.95 -4.27 0.64
CA ASN A 118 14.35 -4.03 2.03
C ASN A 118 13.13 -3.78 2.93
N LEU A 119 12.14 -3.00 2.45
CA LEU A 119 10.87 -2.82 3.16
C LEU A 119 10.12 -4.16 3.31
N ALA A 120 10.07 -4.99 2.28
CA ALA A 120 9.43 -6.30 2.36
C ALA A 120 10.06 -7.17 3.45
N VAL A 121 11.40 -7.22 3.52
CA VAL A 121 12.14 -7.94 4.57
C VAL A 121 11.81 -7.36 5.94
N ARG A 122 11.81 -6.03 6.10
CA ARG A 122 11.45 -5.37 7.37
C ARG A 122 10.05 -5.77 7.83
N PHE A 123 9.02 -5.55 7.00
CA PHE A 123 7.64 -5.88 7.36
C PHE A 123 7.43 -7.37 7.62
N SER A 124 8.16 -8.25 6.93
CA SER A 124 8.02 -9.70 7.15
C SER A 124 8.47 -10.15 8.54
N ARG A 125 9.35 -9.37 9.19
CA ARG A 125 9.77 -9.60 10.58
C ARG A 125 8.74 -9.11 11.59
N GLU A 126 7.84 -8.23 11.17
CA GLU A 126 6.75 -7.67 11.99
C GLU A 126 5.48 -8.54 11.90
N ILE A 127 5.44 -9.54 11.01
CA ILE A 127 4.32 -10.49 10.92
C ILE A 127 4.18 -11.24 12.26
N PRO A 128 3.01 -11.19 12.91
CA PRO A 128 2.79 -11.90 14.17
C PRO A 128 3.07 -13.40 14.02
N ARG A 129 3.95 -13.93 14.87
CA ARG A 129 4.18 -15.37 15.05
C ARG A 129 3.47 -15.75 16.34
N ASN A 130 2.55 -16.69 16.26
CA ASN A 130 1.75 -17.17 17.40
C ASN A 130 2.63 -17.48 18.62
#